data_AF-A0A7G6YH83-F1
#
_entry.id   AF-A0A7G6YH83-F1
#
_cell.length_a   1.000
_cell.length_b   1.000
_cell.length_c   1.000
_cell.angle_alpha   90.00
_cell.angle_beta   90.00
_cell.angle_gamma   90.00
#
_symmetry.space_group_name_H-M   'P 1'
#
loop_
_entity.id
_entity.type
_entity.pdbx_description
1 polymer ?
#
loop_
_entity_poly.entity_id
_entity_poly.type
_entity_poly.pdbx_seq_one_letter_code
_entity_poly.pdbx_strand_id
1 'polypeptide(L)'
;MNHQSTREDANRAYFQALANSRGSLRQLAALSILNIVLLGILSYFFNPPGGVRGHEALWFFRDVNLVLIGLSVVVLILSVFRSLLFRFQAMFSIVMAFGALVMVYSVCLLTLPMVTFIDSNEDEYRAEVFIVSCVVASAIVVSATAVHVIRLRRRLRAGHSEKRTIGNYLAVSKSRRSKILWITFGVIAVVPNLLTSGQYLTNALGAIGLIFFACVLPSLPVEFSYLAYLKLKDRVYWEVRPPRMPAQERRRLTRKVVLWLVGIVVAIAAFWVLAKYLRF
;
A
#
# COMPACT_ATOMS: atom_id res chain seq x y z
N MET A 1 26.19 22.35 -25.12
CA MET A 1 25.46 21.94 -23.89
C MET A 1 25.87 20.52 -23.56
N ASN A 2 26.33 20.27 -22.33
CA ASN A 2 26.97 19.02 -21.96
C ASN A 2 25.92 17.92 -21.72
N HIS A 3 26.07 16.76 -22.36
CA HIS A 3 25.04 15.72 -22.38
C HIS A 3 24.78 15.11 -20.99
N GLN A 4 25.73 15.25 -20.06
CA GLN A 4 25.56 14.88 -18.64
C GLN A 4 24.63 15.81 -17.88
N SER A 5 24.74 17.14 -18.05
CA SER A 5 23.90 18.09 -17.31
C SER A 5 22.43 17.93 -17.69
N THR A 6 22.14 17.70 -18.98
CA THR A 6 20.77 17.45 -19.47
C THR A 6 20.14 16.19 -18.86
N ARG A 7 20.93 15.14 -18.60
CA ARG A 7 20.44 13.89 -17.98
C ARG A 7 20.14 14.06 -16.50
N GLU A 8 21.02 14.77 -15.79
CA GLU A 8 20.84 15.08 -14.38
C GLU A 8 19.62 15.96 -14.15
N ASP A 9 19.41 16.97 -15.00
CA ASP A 9 18.24 17.85 -14.98
C ASP A 9 16.95 17.06 -15.23
N ALA A 10 16.94 16.15 -16.20
CA ALA A 10 15.79 15.29 -16.49
C ALA A 10 15.45 14.35 -15.31
N ASN A 11 16.46 13.75 -14.69
CA ASN A 11 16.27 12.93 -13.49
C ASN A 11 15.76 13.76 -12.31
N ARG A 12 16.31 14.95 -12.10
CA ARG A 12 15.90 15.88 -11.05
C ARG A 12 14.43 16.28 -11.22
N ALA A 13 14.03 16.69 -12.42
CA ALA A 13 12.66 17.04 -12.75
C ALA A 13 11.70 15.85 -12.50
N TYR A 14 12.09 14.64 -12.87
CA TYR A 14 11.29 13.43 -12.61
C TYR A 14 11.02 13.22 -11.12
N PHE A 15 12.05 13.27 -10.27
CA PHE A 15 11.89 13.02 -8.84
C PHE A 15 11.19 14.16 -8.10
N GLN A 16 11.35 15.40 -8.55
CA GLN A 16 10.54 16.52 -8.07
C GLN A 16 9.07 16.35 -8.45
N ALA A 17 8.78 15.93 -9.68
CA ALA A 17 7.41 15.61 -10.10
C ALA A 17 6.83 14.42 -9.32
N LEU A 18 7.65 13.39 -9.03
CA LEU A 18 7.25 12.25 -8.21
C LEU A 18 6.91 12.67 -6.78
N ALA A 19 7.77 13.49 -6.17
CA ALA A 19 7.60 14.03 -4.82
C ALA A 19 6.37 14.92 -4.69
N ASN A 20 5.98 15.65 -5.74
CA ASN A 20 4.77 16.48 -5.73
C ASN A 20 3.51 15.74 -6.20
N SER A 21 3.65 14.50 -6.68
CA SER A 21 2.56 13.64 -7.14
C SER A 21 2.45 12.42 -6.24
N ARG A 22 2.45 11.20 -6.78
CA ARG A 22 2.18 9.95 -6.04
C ARG A 22 3.13 9.67 -4.86
N GLY A 23 4.36 10.19 -4.92
CA GLY A 23 5.35 10.13 -3.84
C GLY A 23 5.32 11.34 -2.91
N SER A 24 4.19 12.05 -2.83
CA SER A 24 4.02 13.18 -1.92
C SER A 24 3.63 12.72 -0.52
N LEU A 25 4.22 13.35 0.50
CA LEU A 25 3.78 13.17 1.89
C LEU A 25 2.31 13.55 2.10
N ARG A 26 1.72 14.33 1.18
CA ARG A 26 0.29 14.65 1.22
C ARG A 26 -0.59 13.41 1.12
N GLN A 27 -0.11 12.36 0.46
CA GLN A 27 -0.81 11.10 0.22
C GLN A 27 -0.57 10.03 1.28
N LEU A 28 0.34 10.29 2.24
CA LEU A 28 0.65 9.32 3.28
C LEU A 28 -0.61 8.87 4.03
N ALA A 29 -1.52 9.80 4.34
CA ALA A 29 -2.82 9.50 4.95
C ALA A 29 -3.67 8.53 4.10
N ALA A 30 -3.75 8.77 2.79
CA ALA A 30 -4.54 7.95 1.88
C ALA A 30 -3.95 6.54 1.73
N LEU A 31 -2.61 6.44 1.67
CA LEU A 31 -1.91 5.16 1.65
C LEU A 31 -2.12 4.38 2.96
N SER A 32 -2.06 5.05 4.11
CA SER A 32 -2.36 4.43 5.40
C SER A 32 -3.81 3.93 5.49
N ILE A 33 -4.79 4.71 5.04
CA ILE A 33 -6.19 4.29 5.01
C ILE A 33 -6.36 3.06 4.11
N LEU A 34 -5.75 3.08 2.92
CA LEU A 34 -5.81 1.95 2.00
C LEU A 34 -5.22 0.68 2.63
N ASN A 35 -4.06 0.78 3.27
CA ASN A 35 -3.45 -0.36 3.96
C ASN A 35 -4.31 -0.88 5.10
N ILE A 36 -4.90 0.00 5.91
CA ILE A 36 -5.82 -0.40 7.00
C ILE A 36 -7.01 -1.18 6.45
N VAL A 37 -7.62 -0.71 5.37
CA VAL A 37 -8.78 -1.37 4.74
C VAL A 37 -8.38 -2.74 4.18
N LEU A 38 -7.31 -2.82 3.38
CA LEU A 38 -6.86 -4.07 2.76
C LEU A 38 -6.47 -5.11 3.82
N LEU A 39 -5.66 -4.71 4.80
CA LEU A 39 -5.23 -5.59 5.88
C LEU A 39 -6.40 -5.98 6.80
N GLY A 40 -7.38 -5.10 7.01
CA GLY A 40 -8.59 -5.39 7.78
C GLY A 40 -9.42 -6.49 7.13
N ILE A 41 -9.63 -6.40 5.82
CA ILE A 41 -10.30 -7.45 5.03
C ILE A 41 -9.54 -8.77 5.16
N LEU A 42 -8.23 -8.76 4.97
CA LEU A 42 -7.38 -9.95 5.09
C LEU A 42 -7.40 -10.56 6.50
N SER A 43 -7.38 -9.73 7.54
CA SER A 43 -7.40 -10.19 8.93
C SER A 43 -8.71 -10.88 9.28
N TYR A 44 -9.83 -10.41 8.71
CA TYR A 44 -11.12 -11.09 8.82
C TYR A 44 -11.08 -12.47 8.15
N PHE A 45 -10.56 -12.54 6.91
CA PHE A 45 -10.42 -13.82 6.20
C PHE A 45 -9.50 -14.83 6.90
N PHE A 46 -8.45 -14.38 7.56
CA PHE A 46 -7.49 -15.25 8.25
C PHE A 46 -7.84 -15.52 9.72
N ASN A 47 -9.11 -15.37 10.10
CA ASN A 47 -9.60 -15.67 11.44
C ASN A 47 -10.62 -16.83 11.44
N PRO A 48 -10.23 -18.05 10.99
CA PRO A 48 -11.10 -19.21 11.08
C PRO A 48 -11.35 -19.63 12.54
N PRO A 49 -12.47 -20.31 12.83
CA PRO A 49 -12.76 -20.84 14.16
C PRO A 49 -11.69 -21.85 14.62
N GLY A 50 -11.42 -21.87 15.93
CA GLY A 50 -10.45 -22.78 16.53
C GLY A 50 -10.94 -24.22 16.45
N GLY A 51 -10.24 -25.06 15.67
CA GLY A 51 -10.62 -26.45 15.41
C GLY A 51 -10.36 -26.88 13.97
N VAL A 52 -10.27 -25.92 13.05
CA VAL A 52 -9.97 -26.18 11.64
C VAL A 52 -8.49 -26.51 11.44
N ARG A 53 -8.17 -27.59 10.73
CA ARG A 53 -6.78 -27.94 10.39
C ARG A 53 -6.14 -26.81 9.56
N GLY A 54 -4.93 -26.39 9.94
CA GLY A 54 -4.20 -25.31 9.26
C GLY A 54 -4.46 -23.89 9.77
N HIS A 55 -5.27 -23.72 10.81
CA HIS A 55 -5.58 -22.40 11.41
C HIS A 55 -4.35 -21.65 11.93
N GLU A 56 -3.31 -22.36 12.41
CA GLU A 56 -2.08 -21.74 12.96
C GLU A 56 -1.37 -20.85 11.93
N ALA A 57 -1.23 -21.32 10.70
CA ALA A 57 -0.61 -20.55 9.62
C ALA A 57 -1.42 -19.28 9.33
N LEU A 58 -2.75 -19.37 9.31
CA LEU A 58 -3.63 -18.24 9.03
C LEU A 58 -3.60 -17.23 10.19
N TRP A 59 -3.60 -17.69 11.44
CA TRP A 59 -3.44 -16.82 12.61
C TRP A 59 -2.10 -16.08 12.61
N PHE A 60 -1.01 -16.71 12.17
CA PHE A 60 0.25 -16.00 11.98
C PHE A 60 0.11 -14.82 11.02
N PHE A 61 -0.51 -15.02 9.85
CA PHE A 61 -0.77 -13.93 8.90
C PHE A 61 -1.73 -12.87 9.45
N ARG A 62 -2.77 -13.28 10.19
CA ARG A 62 -3.67 -12.37 10.91
C ARG A 62 -2.89 -11.48 11.87
N ASP A 63 -2.03 -12.06 12.70
CA ASP A 63 -1.29 -11.32 13.73
C ASP A 63 -0.30 -10.35 13.10
N VAL A 64 0.39 -10.75 12.03
CA VAL A 64 1.22 -9.85 11.21
C VAL A 64 0.37 -8.70 10.63
N ASN A 65 -0.81 -8.99 10.08
CA ASN A 65 -1.71 -7.96 9.55
C ASN A 65 -2.16 -6.98 10.63
N LEU A 66 -2.48 -7.45 11.83
CA LEU A 66 -2.88 -6.61 12.97
C LEU A 66 -1.76 -5.66 13.40
N VAL A 67 -0.51 -6.13 13.42
CA VAL A 67 0.66 -5.27 13.69
C VAL A 67 0.80 -4.19 12.60
N LEU A 68 0.67 -4.58 11.32
CA LEU A 68 0.75 -3.64 10.19
C LEU A 68 -0.42 -2.64 10.16
N ILE A 69 -1.61 -3.03 10.61
CA ILE A 69 -2.76 -2.13 10.83
C ILE A 69 -2.42 -1.12 11.91
N GLY A 70 -1.93 -1.58 13.07
CA GLY A 70 -1.52 -0.70 14.18
C GLY A 70 -0.49 0.34 13.72
N LEU A 71 0.54 -0.09 13.00
CA LEU A 71 1.54 0.82 12.43
C LEU A 71 0.91 1.81 11.43
N SER A 72 0.00 1.34 10.57
CA SER A 72 -0.69 2.20 9.60
C SER A 72 -1.60 3.23 10.27
N VAL A 73 -2.24 2.88 11.39
CA VAL A 73 -3.02 3.82 12.22
C VAL A 73 -2.12 4.88 12.84
N VAL A 74 -0.96 4.50 13.38
CA VAL A 74 0.02 5.47 13.91
C VAL A 74 0.45 6.44 12.80
N VAL A 75 0.79 5.93 11.61
CA VAL A 75 1.16 6.78 10.47
C VAL A 75 0.01 7.69 10.03
N LEU A 76 -1.24 7.19 10.04
CA LEU A 76 -2.42 7.99 9.72
C LEU A 76 -2.58 9.16 10.70
N ILE A 77 -2.43 8.91 12.00
CA ILE A 77 -2.49 9.95 13.04
C ILE A 77 -1.38 10.98 12.82
N LEU A 78 -0.14 10.53 12.61
CA LEU A 78 1.00 11.41 12.33
C LEU A 78 0.78 12.25 11.06
N SER A 79 0.11 11.69 10.06
CA SER A 79 -0.11 12.34 8.77
C SER A 79 -1.00 13.59 8.84
N VAL A 80 -1.82 13.70 9.88
CA VAL A 80 -2.64 14.88 10.19
C VAL A 80 -1.76 16.09 10.48
N PHE A 81 -0.64 15.87 11.19
CA PHE A 81 0.27 16.93 11.60
C PHE A 81 1.17 17.32 10.43
N ARG A 82 0.62 18.06 9.45
CA ARG A 82 1.35 18.53 8.26
C ARG A 82 2.68 19.21 8.63
N SER A 83 2.70 20.01 9.69
CA SER A 83 3.94 20.65 10.15
C SER A 83 5.02 19.65 10.57
N LEU A 84 4.66 18.49 11.12
CA LEU A 84 5.59 17.43 11.49
C LEU A 84 6.10 16.70 10.23
N LEU A 85 5.19 16.34 9.32
CA LEU A 85 5.52 15.70 8.04
C LEU A 85 6.56 16.50 7.26
N PHE A 86 6.31 17.80 7.05
CA PHE A 86 7.22 18.69 6.31
C PHE A 86 8.40 19.20 7.14
N ARG A 87 8.51 18.83 8.43
CA ARG A 87 9.72 19.06 9.24
C ARG A 87 10.67 17.87 9.12
N PHE A 88 10.15 16.65 9.18
CA PHE A 88 10.92 15.41 9.09
C PHE A 88 10.69 14.70 7.75
N GLN A 89 10.78 15.46 6.65
CA GLN A 89 10.30 15.00 5.35
C GLN A 89 11.07 13.78 4.83
N ALA A 90 12.38 13.69 5.08
CA ALA A 90 13.19 12.54 4.72
C ALA A 90 12.71 11.26 5.43
N MET A 91 12.49 11.33 6.75
CA MET A 91 12.00 10.20 7.55
C MET A 91 10.62 9.73 7.07
N PHE A 92 9.67 10.66 6.89
CA PHE A 92 8.33 10.29 6.40
C PHE A 92 8.33 9.80 4.96
N SER A 93 9.35 10.13 4.16
CA SER A 93 9.53 9.54 2.83
C SER A 93 9.96 8.07 2.91
N ILE A 94 10.75 7.69 3.91
CA ILE A 94 11.08 6.28 4.20
C ILE A 94 9.82 5.55 4.66
N VAL A 95 9.05 6.15 5.56
CA VAL A 95 7.76 5.59 6.03
C VAL A 95 6.79 5.40 4.86
N MET A 96 6.76 6.32 3.90
CA MET A 96 5.93 6.18 2.69
C MET A 96 6.40 5.02 1.80
N ALA A 97 7.72 4.82 1.64
CA ALA A 97 8.26 3.68 0.91
C ALA A 97 7.89 2.35 1.58
N PHE A 98 7.99 2.28 2.92
CA PHE A 98 7.52 1.14 3.70
C PHE A 98 6.01 0.93 3.56
N GLY A 99 5.21 2.00 3.62
CA GLY A 99 3.76 1.91 3.40
C GLY A 99 3.40 1.38 2.01
N ALA A 100 4.19 1.70 0.98
CA ALA A 100 4.00 1.14 -0.35
C ALA A 100 4.38 -0.35 -0.41
N LEU A 101 5.40 -0.79 0.34
CA LEU A 101 5.73 -2.21 0.49
C LEU A 101 4.57 -2.98 1.14
N VAL A 102 3.99 -2.42 2.22
CA VAL A 102 2.81 -3.00 2.89
C VAL A 102 1.64 -3.12 1.90
N MET A 103 1.42 -2.11 1.06
CA MET A 103 0.38 -2.19 0.02
C MET A 103 0.63 -3.33 -0.98
N VAL A 104 1.87 -3.53 -1.44
CA VAL A 104 2.21 -4.66 -2.33
C VAL A 104 1.93 -5.98 -1.64
N TYR A 105 2.37 -6.12 -0.39
CA TYR A 105 2.11 -7.29 0.45
C TYR A 105 0.60 -7.57 0.55
N SER A 106 -0.20 -6.57 0.92
CA SER A 106 -1.64 -6.74 1.10
C SER A 106 -2.36 -7.14 -0.20
N VAL A 107 -2.03 -6.51 -1.33
CA VAL A 107 -2.68 -6.84 -2.61
C VAL A 107 -2.30 -8.25 -3.09
N CYS A 108 -1.03 -8.65 -2.96
CA CYS A 108 -0.61 -10.02 -3.31
C CYS A 108 -1.28 -11.05 -2.38
N LEU A 109 -1.36 -10.75 -1.08
CA LEU A 109 -1.99 -11.64 -0.11
C LEU A 109 -3.49 -11.79 -0.35
N LEU A 110 -4.18 -10.76 -0.86
CA LEU A 110 -5.61 -10.83 -1.21
C LEU A 110 -5.88 -11.77 -2.39
N THR A 111 -4.92 -11.87 -3.33
CA THR A 111 -5.05 -12.78 -4.47
C THR A 111 -4.76 -14.25 -4.14
N LEU A 112 -4.09 -14.54 -3.02
CA LEU A 112 -3.70 -15.91 -2.65
C LEU A 112 -4.87 -16.80 -2.20
N PRO A 113 -5.83 -16.34 -1.38
CA PRO A 113 -7.09 -17.03 -1.11
C PRO A 113 -7.80 -17.50 -2.38
N MET A 114 -7.89 -16.64 -3.38
CA MET A 114 -8.53 -16.94 -4.66
C MET A 114 -7.80 -18.06 -5.42
N VAL A 115 -6.52 -18.32 -5.16
CA VAL A 115 -5.73 -19.38 -5.83
C VAL A 115 -5.74 -20.70 -5.06
N THR A 116 -5.92 -20.64 -3.74
CA THR A 116 -5.57 -21.75 -2.84
C THR A 116 -6.78 -22.43 -2.21
N PHE A 117 -7.93 -21.75 -2.16
CA PHE A 117 -9.20 -22.34 -1.69
C PHE A 117 -9.89 -23.12 -2.80
N ILE A 118 -9.30 -24.26 -3.16
CA ILE A 118 -9.92 -25.30 -3.99
C ILE A 118 -10.61 -26.28 -3.04
N ASP A 119 -11.94 -26.20 -2.99
CA ASP A 119 -12.83 -27.29 -2.60
C ASP A 119 -12.44 -28.00 -1.28
N SER A 120 -12.45 -27.27 -0.17
CA SER A 120 -12.49 -27.92 1.13
C SER A 120 -13.95 -28.20 1.45
N ASN A 121 -14.33 -29.48 1.54
CA ASN A 121 -15.33 -29.88 2.53
C ASN A 121 -15.07 -29.08 3.81
N GLU A 122 -16.12 -28.58 4.45
CA GLU A 122 -16.15 -27.41 5.34
C GLU A 122 -15.14 -27.39 6.53
N ASP A 123 -14.32 -28.43 6.69
CA ASP A 123 -13.45 -28.69 7.83
C ASP A 123 -11.93 -28.69 7.55
N GLU A 124 -11.43 -28.62 6.30
CA GLU A 124 -9.97 -28.78 6.04
C GLU A 124 -9.35 -27.69 5.14
N TYR A 125 -8.60 -26.76 5.76
CA TYR A 125 -7.81 -25.78 5.02
C TYR A 125 -6.47 -26.39 4.59
N ARG A 126 -6.16 -26.36 3.30
CA ARG A 126 -4.88 -26.82 2.75
C ARG A 126 -3.75 -25.82 3.02
N ALA A 127 -3.37 -25.68 4.29
CA ALA A 127 -2.34 -24.74 4.73
C ALA A 127 -1.00 -24.93 4.01
N GLU A 128 -0.64 -26.17 3.66
CA GLU A 128 0.59 -26.46 2.90
C GLU A 128 0.59 -25.79 1.53
N VAL A 129 -0.51 -25.89 0.77
CA VAL A 129 -0.64 -25.26 -0.55
C VAL A 129 -0.64 -23.75 -0.43
N PHE A 130 -1.27 -23.22 0.63
CA PHE A 130 -1.24 -21.79 0.93
C PHE A 130 0.18 -21.31 1.22
N ILE A 131 0.93 -22.01 2.08
CA ILE A 131 2.32 -21.68 2.42
C ILE A 131 3.22 -21.77 1.18
N VAL A 132 3.12 -22.84 0.38
CA VAL A 132 3.88 -22.98 -0.88
C VAL A 132 3.56 -21.81 -1.83
N SER A 133 2.28 -21.44 -1.94
CA SER A 133 1.86 -20.30 -2.77
C SER A 133 2.41 -18.98 -2.25
N CYS A 134 2.46 -18.77 -0.93
CA CYS A 134 3.13 -17.63 -0.29
C CYS A 134 4.62 -17.57 -0.62
N VAL A 135 5.33 -18.69 -0.59
CA VAL A 135 6.76 -18.77 -0.92
C VAL A 135 7.00 -18.42 -2.39
N VAL A 136 6.22 -19.01 -3.31
CA VAL A 136 6.30 -18.71 -4.75
C VAL A 136 5.98 -17.25 -5.03
N ALA A 137 4.92 -16.70 -4.45
CA ALA A 137 4.56 -15.29 -4.56
C ALA A 137 5.70 -14.38 -4.06
N SER A 138 6.30 -14.71 -2.92
CA SER A 138 7.43 -13.96 -2.36
C SER A 138 8.64 -13.98 -3.30
N ALA A 139 8.97 -15.13 -3.88
CA ALA A 139 10.06 -15.24 -4.85
C ALA A 139 9.81 -14.39 -6.11
N ILE A 140 8.56 -14.34 -6.60
CA ILE A 140 8.17 -13.48 -7.73
C ILE A 140 8.33 -12.01 -7.36
N VAL A 141 7.82 -11.59 -6.19
CA VAL A 141 7.92 -10.20 -5.72
C VAL A 141 9.38 -9.78 -5.56
N VAL A 142 10.23 -10.61 -4.97
CA VAL A 142 11.67 -10.33 -4.81
C VAL A 142 12.36 -10.20 -6.18
N SER A 143 12.10 -11.13 -7.08
CA SER A 143 12.66 -11.11 -8.44
C SER A 143 12.21 -9.87 -9.23
N ALA A 144 10.92 -9.55 -9.19
CA ALA A 144 10.37 -8.35 -9.81
C ALA A 144 10.96 -7.06 -9.21
N THR A 145 11.15 -7.03 -7.89
CA THR A 145 11.81 -5.91 -7.21
C THR A 145 13.23 -5.70 -7.71
N ALA A 146 14.02 -6.76 -7.83
CA ALA A 146 15.38 -6.70 -8.38
C ALA A 146 15.39 -6.16 -9.82
N VAL A 147 14.46 -6.63 -10.67
CA VAL A 147 14.29 -6.11 -12.03
C VAL A 147 13.96 -4.63 -12.04
N HIS A 148 13.06 -4.16 -11.16
CA HIS A 148 12.71 -2.74 -11.06
C HIS A 148 13.89 -1.89 -10.58
N VAL A 149 14.71 -2.38 -9.66
CA VAL A 149 15.95 -1.72 -9.22
C VAL A 149 16.93 -1.58 -10.39
N ILE A 150 17.17 -2.66 -11.14
CA ILE A 150 18.06 -2.63 -12.33
C ILE A 150 17.52 -1.66 -13.38
N ARG A 151 16.21 -1.71 -13.67
CA ARG A 151 15.56 -0.79 -14.62
C ARG A 151 15.67 0.66 -14.15
N LEU A 152 15.50 0.92 -12.85
CA LEU A 152 15.69 2.26 -12.29
C LEU A 152 17.13 2.74 -12.48
N ARG A 153 18.13 1.90 -12.17
CA ARG A 153 19.55 2.22 -12.36
C ARG A 153 19.88 2.53 -13.83
N ARG A 154 19.33 1.76 -14.78
CA ARG A 154 19.47 2.02 -16.21
C ARG A 154 18.83 3.36 -16.61
N ARG A 155 17.62 3.66 -16.12
CA ARG A 155 16.94 4.95 -16.37
C ARG A 155 17.71 6.14 -15.81
N LEU A 156 18.31 6.00 -14.63
CA LEU A 156 19.13 7.06 -14.05
C LEU A 156 20.35 7.38 -14.92
N ARG A 157 20.97 6.37 -15.54
CA ARG A 157 22.12 6.56 -16.46
C ARG A 157 21.71 7.21 -17.79
N ALA A 158 20.54 6.86 -18.31
CA ALA A 158 20.03 7.38 -19.58
C ALA A 158 19.34 8.76 -19.45
N GLY A 159 18.80 9.08 -18.28
CA GLY A 159 17.88 10.20 -18.06
C GLY A 159 16.41 9.75 -18.18
N HIS A 160 15.53 10.28 -17.33
CA HIS A 160 14.10 10.02 -17.42
C HIS A 160 13.46 10.76 -18.60
N SER A 161 12.52 10.11 -19.30
CA SER A 161 11.82 10.74 -20.42
C SER A 161 10.79 11.78 -19.97
N GLU A 162 10.67 12.85 -20.74
CA GLU A 162 9.74 13.96 -20.48
C GLU A 162 8.28 13.49 -20.38
N LYS A 163 7.86 12.54 -21.23
CA LYS A 163 6.52 11.92 -21.21
C LYS A 163 6.16 11.33 -19.83
N ARG A 164 7.13 10.72 -19.12
CA ARG A 164 6.91 10.13 -17.79
C ARG A 164 6.86 11.22 -16.71
N THR A 165 7.69 12.26 -16.84
CA THR A 165 7.67 13.45 -15.99
C THR A 165 6.33 14.18 -16.08
N ILE A 166 5.82 14.40 -17.29
CA ILE A 166 4.48 14.95 -17.55
C ILE A 166 3.41 14.02 -16.98
N GLY A 167 3.56 12.70 -17.09
CA GLY A 167 2.64 11.74 -16.45
C GLY A 167 2.50 11.93 -14.93
N ASN A 168 3.61 12.21 -14.24
CA ASN A 168 3.59 12.52 -12.80
C ASN A 168 2.88 13.86 -12.51
N TYR A 169 3.14 14.91 -13.29
CA TYR A 169 2.44 16.19 -13.16
C TYR A 169 0.94 16.07 -13.45
N LEU A 170 0.55 15.32 -14.49
CA LEU A 170 -0.84 15.06 -14.82
C LEU A 170 -1.56 14.26 -13.73
N ALA A 171 -0.84 13.38 -13.01
CA ALA A 171 -1.35 12.67 -11.84
C ALA A 171 -1.60 13.56 -10.62
N VAL A 172 -1.11 14.81 -10.61
CA VAL A 172 -1.48 15.87 -9.64
C VAL A 172 -2.80 16.53 -10.05
N SER A 173 -3.00 16.76 -11.36
CA SER A 173 -4.13 17.55 -11.90
C SER A 173 -5.44 16.77 -12.15
N LYS A 174 -5.40 15.44 -12.34
CA LYS A 174 -6.58 14.68 -12.76
C LYS A 174 -7.30 13.97 -11.60
N SER A 175 -8.61 14.26 -11.49
CA SER A 175 -9.62 13.47 -10.74
C SER A 175 -9.71 11.99 -11.15
N ARG A 176 -8.93 11.58 -12.15
CA ARG A 176 -8.80 10.21 -12.68
C ARG A 176 -8.12 9.22 -11.70
N ARG A 177 -7.50 9.72 -10.62
CA ARG A 177 -6.90 8.89 -9.56
C ARG A 177 -7.94 8.12 -8.74
N SER A 178 -9.14 8.65 -8.53
CA SER A 178 -10.20 7.90 -7.85
C SER A 178 -10.69 6.76 -8.72
N LYS A 179 -10.94 6.99 -10.02
CA LYS A 179 -11.47 5.96 -10.93
C LYS A 179 -10.56 4.73 -11.04
N ILE A 180 -9.25 4.89 -11.15
CA ILE A 180 -8.35 3.72 -11.23
C ILE A 180 -8.31 2.93 -9.92
N LEU A 181 -8.26 3.59 -8.77
CA LEU A 181 -8.31 2.89 -7.47
C LEU A 181 -9.64 2.19 -7.24
N TRP A 182 -10.76 2.81 -7.64
CA TRP A 182 -12.10 2.22 -7.59
C TRP A 182 -12.31 1.11 -8.62
N ILE A 183 -11.67 1.19 -9.79
CA ILE A 183 -11.68 0.11 -10.80
C ILE A 183 -10.80 -1.05 -10.33
N THR A 184 -9.62 -0.80 -9.77
CA THR A 184 -8.77 -1.85 -9.19
C THR A 184 -9.47 -2.50 -7.99
N PHE A 185 -10.11 -1.70 -7.10
CA PHE A 185 -10.92 -2.23 -6.01
C PHE A 185 -12.14 -3.00 -6.53
N GLY A 186 -12.88 -2.50 -7.52
CA GLY A 186 -14.05 -3.17 -8.09
C GLY A 186 -13.71 -4.47 -8.83
N VAL A 187 -12.64 -4.48 -9.63
CA VAL A 187 -12.20 -5.66 -10.37
C VAL A 187 -11.67 -6.76 -9.44
N ILE A 188 -11.06 -6.40 -8.31
CA ILE A 188 -10.49 -7.38 -7.39
C ILE A 188 -11.50 -7.80 -6.30
N ALA A 189 -12.28 -6.88 -5.76
CA ALA A 189 -13.18 -7.14 -4.63
C ALA A 189 -14.57 -7.63 -5.05
N VAL A 190 -15.04 -7.25 -6.24
CA VAL A 190 -16.44 -7.48 -6.66
C VAL A 190 -16.54 -8.58 -7.72
N VAL A 191 -15.64 -8.61 -8.70
CA VAL A 191 -15.70 -9.58 -9.82
C VAL A 191 -15.61 -11.04 -9.35
N PRO A 192 -14.75 -11.41 -8.38
CA PRO A 192 -14.72 -12.79 -7.87
C PRO A 192 -15.97 -13.20 -7.10
N ASN A 193 -16.64 -12.24 -6.43
CA ASN A 193 -17.86 -12.47 -5.63
C ASN A 193 -19.15 -12.50 -6.46
N LEU A 194 -19.17 -11.86 -7.65
CA LEU A 194 -20.36 -11.82 -8.53
C LEU A 194 -20.34 -12.86 -9.66
N LEU A 195 -19.16 -13.34 -10.08
CA LEU A 195 -19.03 -14.30 -11.18
C LEU A 195 -18.83 -15.74 -10.73
N THR A 196 -19.02 -16.03 -9.44
CA THR A 196 -18.81 -17.36 -8.85
C THR A 196 -19.96 -18.31 -9.20
N SER A 197 -19.98 -18.76 -10.46
CA SER A 197 -20.62 -20.02 -10.88
C SER A 197 -19.58 -21.05 -11.36
N GLY A 198 -18.27 -20.81 -11.15
CA GLY A 198 -17.23 -21.78 -11.49
C GLY A 198 -15.90 -21.53 -10.77
N GLN A 199 -15.45 -22.52 -9.98
CA GLN A 199 -14.22 -22.48 -9.17
C GLN A 199 -12.95 -22.22 -10.00
N TYR A 200 -12.89 -22.72 -11.24
CA TYR A 200 -11.72 -22.54 -12.12
C TYR A 200 -11.49 -21.09 -12.56
N LEU A 201 -12.55 -20.31 -12.78
CA LEU A 201 -12.43 -18.92 -13.22
C LEU A 201 -11.86 -18.04 -12.11
N THR A 202 -12.32 -18.25 -10.87
CA THR A 202 -11.85 -17.54 -9.68
C THR A 202 -10.37 -17.79 -9.43
N ASN A 203 -9.92 -19.04 -9.56
CA ASN A 203 -8.51 -19.41 -9.38
C ASN A 203 -7.61 -18.83 -10.47
N ALA A 204 -8.06 -18.87 -11.73
CA ALA A 204 -7.34 -18.25 -12.83
C ALA A 204 -7.23 -16.72 -12.65
N LEU A 205 -8.31 -16.06 -12.24
CA LEU A 205 -8.30 -14.62 -11.94
C LEU A 205 -7.38 -14.28 -10.75
N GLY A 206 -7.40 -15.10 -9.70
CA GLY A 206 -6.48 -14.99 -8.57
C GLY A 206 -5.02 -15.11 -9.00
N ALA A 207 -4.69 -16.10 -9.82
CA ALA A 207 -3.31 -16.35 -10.29
C ALA A 207 -2.83 -15.24 -11.23
N ILE A 208 -3.65 -14.83 -12.19
CA ILE A 208 -3.35 -13.71 -13.10
C ILE A 208 -3.19 -12.41 -12.30
N GLY A 209 -4.10 -12.16 -11.36
CA GLY A 209 -4.05 -11.01 -10.46
C GLY A 209 -2.75 -11.00 -9.65
N LEU A 210 -2.38 -12.13 -9.04
CA LEU A 210 -1.16 -12.29 -8.27
C LEU A 210 0.08 -11.95 -9.13
N ILE A 211 0.19 -12.56 -10.31
CA ILE A 211 1.32 -12.31 -11.23
C ILE A 211 1.38 -10.83 -11.62
N PHE A 212 0.24 -10.25 -11.97
CA PHE A 212 0.15 -8.85 -12.36
C PHE A 212 0.61 -7.92 -11.24
N PHE A 213 0.05 -8.07 -10.03
CA PHE A 213 0.39 -7.20 -8.91
C PHE A 213 1.82 -7.42 -8.42
N ALA A 214 2.26 -8.67 -8.31
CA ALA A 214 3.61 -9.03 -7.92
C ALA A 214 4.67 -8.52 -8.91
N CYS A 215 4.35 -8.40 -10.20
CA CYS A 215 5.29 -7.89 -11.20
C CYS A 215 5.23 -6.36 -11.35
N VAL A 216 4.07 -5.73 -11.21
CA VAL A 216 3.87 -4.30 -11.52
C VAL A 216 4.05 -3.41 -10.28
N LEU A 217 3.43 -3.77 -9.16
CA LEU A 217 3.38 -2.90 -7.98
C LEU A 217 4.73 -2.69 -7.28
N PRO A 218 5.71 -3.62 -7.28
CA PRO A 218 7.01 -3.37 -6.66
C PRO A 218 7.79 -2.18 -7.24
N SER A 219 7.39 -1.67 -8.42
CA SER A 219 7.93 -0.42 -8.94
C SER A 219 7.73 0.78 -7.99
N LEU A 220 6.63 0.81 -7.24
CA LEU A 220 6.30 1.89 -6.30
C LEU A 220 7.25 1.97 -5.11
N PRO A 221 7.41 0.92 -4.27
CA PRO A 221 8.34 0.96 -3.15
C PRO A 221 9.78 1.20 -3.61
N VAL A 222 10.20 0.69 -4.77
CA VAL A 222 11.53 0.97 -5.34
C VAL A 222 11.72 2.46 -5.64
N GLU A 223 10.76 3.09 -6.32
CA GLU A 223 10.85 4.51 -6.65
C GLU A 223 10.73 5.41 -5.40
N PHE A 224 9.87 5.05 -4.45
CA PHE A 224 9.71 5.80 -3.19
C PHE A 224 10.94 5.66 -2.30
N SER A 225 11.58 4.49 -2.27
CA SER A 225 12.82 4.28 -1.54
C SER A 225 13.95 5.13 -2.12
N TYR A 226 14.07 5.17 -3.46
CA TYR A 226 15.06 6.01 -4.10
C TYR A 226 14.78 7.51 -3.91
N LEU A 227 13.51 7.93 -3.94
CA LEU A 227 13.12 9.30 -3.60
C LEU A 227 13.47 9.64 -2.14
N ALA A 228 13.24 8.72 -1.20
CA ALA A 228 13.61 8.89 0.19
C ALA A 228 15.13 9.06 0.36
N TYR A 229 15.92 8.24 -0.35
CA TYR A 229 17.38 8.39 -0.43
C TYR A 229 17.78 9.78 -0.96
N LEU A 230 17.15 10.27 -2.03
CA LEU A 230 17.44 11.60 -2.57
C LEU A 230 17.08 12.72 -1.60
N LYS A 231 15.93 12.62 -0.89
CA LYS A 231 15.52 13.59 0.14
C LYS A 231 16.42 13.58 1.37
N LEU A 232 17.08 12.46 1.67
CA LEU A 232 18.09 12.35 2.72
C LEU A 232 19.39 13.04 2.31
N LYS A 233 19.77 12.92 1.03
CA LYS A 233 21.02 13.47 0.49
C LYS A 233 20.94 14.98 0.24
N ASP A 234 19.86 15.46 -0.35
CA ASP A 234 19.73 16.87 -0.78
C ASP A 234 18.33 17.44 -0.55
N ARG A 235 18.28 18.69 -0.07
CA ARG A 235 17.05 19.47 0.14
C ARG A 235 16.39 19.92 -1.15
N VAL A 236 17.09 19.86 -2.28
CA VAL A 236 16.53 20.14 -3.62
C VAL A 236 15.32 19.28 -3.97
N TYR A 237 15.25 18.06 -3.42
CA TYR A 237 14.12 17.14 -3.63
C TYR A 237 13.00 17.33 -2.62
N TRP A 238 13.08 18.37 -1.78
CA TRP A 238 12.06 18.60 -0.78
C TRP A 238 10.81 19.22 -1.38
N GLU A 239 9.64 18.72 -0.94
CA GLU A 239 8.36 19.30 -1.31
C GLU A 239 8.21 20.68 -0.67
N VAL A 240 7.54 21.59 -1.38
CA VAL A 240 7.23 22.91 -0.83
C VAL A 240 6.23 22.76 0.31
N ARG A 241 6.62 23.25 1.49
CA ARG A 241 5.76 23.24 2.68
C ARG A 241 4.47 24.01 2.36
N PRO A 242 3.28 23.43 2.62
CA PRO A 242 2.04 24.18 2.46
C PRO A 242 2.04 25.41 3.38
N PRO A 243 1.42 26.53 2.96
CA PRO A 243 1.33 27.73 3.78
C PRO A 243 0.73 27.40 5.15
N ARG A 244 1.18 28.12 6.19
CA ARG A 244 0.71 27.88 7.57
C ARG A 244 -0.81 28.08 7.61
N MET A 245 -1.53 27.03 8.01
CA MET A 245 -2.98 27.13 8.24
C MET A 245 -3.25 28.16 9.36
N PRO A 246 -4.32 28.97 9.23
CA PRO A 246 -4.73 29.89 10.28
C PRO A 246 -5.03 29.14 11.58
N ALA A 247 -4.75 29.78 12.72
CA ALA A 247 -4.78 29.13 14.04
C ALA A 247 -6.14 28.50 14.39
N GLN A 248 -7.24 29.11 13.91
CA GLN A 248 -8.60 28.60 14.09
C GLN A 248 -8.83 27.27 13.36
N GLU A 249 -8.35 27.15 12.13
CA GLU A 249 -8.50 25.94 11.31
C GLU A 249 -7.64 24.80 11.85
N ARG A 250 -6.44 25.12 12.34
CA ARG A 250 -5.61 24.16 13.08
C ARG A 250 -6.32 23.61 14.31
N ARG A 251 -6.97 24.46 15.12
CA ARG A 251 -7.76 24.02 16.29
C ARG A 251 -8.95 23.16 15.89
N ARG A 252 -9.66 23.51 14.82
CA ARG A 252 -10.78 22.70 14.28
C ARG A 252 -10.32 21.33 13.79
N LEU A 253 -9.22 21.25 13.04
CA LEU A 253 -8.64 19.98 12.61
C LEU A 253 -8.20 19.14 13.81
N THR A 254 -7.53 19.75 14.79
CA THR A 254 -7.10 19.04 16.01
C THR A 254 -8.30 18.47 16.75
N ARG A 255 -9.39 19.24 16.92
CA ARG A 255 -10.64 18.74 17.52
C ARG A 255 -11.28 17.62 16.71
N LYS A 256 -11.37 17.77 15.38
CA LYS A 256 -11.90 16.71 14.49
C LYS A 256 -11.07 15.43 14.57
N VAL A 257 -9.76 15.55 14.69
CA VAL A 257 -8.83 14.42 14.80
C VAL A 257 -8.91 13.77 16.16
N VAL A 258 -9.03 14.55 17.25
CA VAL A 258 -9.33 14.01 18.58
C VAL A 258 -10.67 13.28 18.58
N LEU A 259 -11.71 13.85 17.97
CA LEU A 259 -13.01 13.19 17.81
C LEU A 259 -12.92 11.92 16.97
N TRP A 260 -12.15 11.93 15.87
CA TRP A 260 -11.91 10.74 15.04
C TRP A 260 -11.09 9.67 15.77
N LEU A 261 -10.07 10.07 16.54
CA LEU A 261 -9.27 9.18 17.38
C LEU A 261 -10.11 8.54 18.46
N VAL A 262 -10.92 9.33 19.17
CA VAL A 262 -11.88 8.83 20.15
C VAL A 262 -12.88 7.91 19.45
N GLY A 263 -13.38 8.26 18.27
CA GLY A 263 -14.27 7.42 17.47
C GLY A 263 -13.65 6.09 17.07
N ILE A 264 -12.39 6.07 16.62
CA ILE A 264 -11.66 4.84 16.29
C ILE A 264 -11.43 4.00 17.56
N VAL A 265 -11.00 4.60 18.66
CA VAL A 265 -10.79 3.89 19.94
C VAL A 265 -12.10 3.30 20.45
N VAL A 266 -13.20 4.05 20.39
CA VAL A 266 -14.54 3.59 20.76
C VAL A 266 -15.01 2.48 19.81
N ALA A 267 -14.77 2.59 18.51
CA ALA A 267 -15.13 1.56 17.55
C ALA A 267 -14.32 0.27 17.75
N ILE A 268 -13.03 0.36 18.03
CA ILE A 268 -12.17 -0.78 18.37
C ILE A 268 -12.60 -1.40 19.70
N ALA A 269 -12.91 -0.60 20.71
CA ALA A 269 -13.41 -1.08 22.00
C ALA A 269 -14.78 -1.76 21.85
N ALA A 270 -15.69 -1.17 21.09
CA ALA A 270 -16.99 -1.73 20.79
C ALA A 270 -16.86 -3.03 19.99
N PHE A 271 -15.98 -3.07 18.99
CA PHE A 271 -15.68 -4.28 18.23
C PHE A 271 -15.08 -5.38 19.11
N TRP A 272 -14.18 -5.04 20.04
CA TRP A 272 -13.58 -5.98 20.99
C TRP A 272 -14.61 -6.53 21.98
N VAL A 273 -15.51 -5.67 22.47
CA VAL A 273 -16.65 -6.07 23.32
C VAL A 273 -17.60 -6.98 22.51
N LEU A 274 -17.98 -6.59 21.30
CA LEU A 274 -18.87 -7.38 20.44
C LEU A 274 -18.26 -8.75 20.10
N ALA A 275 -16.97 -8.80 19.77
CA ALA A 275 -16.23 -10.03 19.50
C ALA A 275 -16.12 -10.94 20.73
N LYS A 276 -16.09 -10.37 21.95
CA LYS A 276 -16.10 -11.14 23.20
C LYS A 276 -17.48 -11.75 23.49
N TYR A 277 -18.56 -11.08 23.08
CA TYR A 277 -19.95 -11.54 23.28
C TYR A 277 -20.49 -12.41 22.14
N LEU A 278 -19.94 -12.33 20.93
CA LEU A 278 -20.28 -13.17 19.77
C LEU A 278 -19.38 -14.41 19.66
N ARG A 279 -19.13 -15.09 20.79
CA ARG A 279 -18.55 -16.45 20.75
C ARG A 279 -19.57 -17.40 20.11
N PHE A 280 -19.42 -17.61 18.80
CA PHE A 280 -19.82 -18.84 18.13
C PHE A 280 -18.57 -19.74 18.06
#